data_AF-A0A7C5KXX3-F1
#
_entry.id   AF-A0A7C5KXX3-F1
#
_cell.length_a   1.000
_cell.length_b   1.000
_cell.length_c   1.000
_cell.angle_alpha   90.00
_cell.angle_beta   90.00
_cell.angle_gamma   90.00
#
_symmetry.space_group_name_H-M   'P 1'
#
loop_
_entity.id
_entity.type
_entity.pdbx_description
1 polymer ?
#
loop_
_entity_poly.entity_id
_entity_poly.type
_entity_poly.pdbx_seq_one_letter_code
_entity_poly.pdbx_strand_id
1 'polypeptide(L)' 'MRILFLSRWFPWPTSNGSKLRIYNLLRGIAPFHQITLLSFAGRPDANPDAPELR' A
#
# COMPACT_ATOMS: atom_id res chain seq x y z
N MET A 1 16.92 5.67 8.46
CA MET A 1 16.96 5.84 6.99
C MET A 1 15.61 6.32 6.49
N ARG A 2 15.54 6.87 5.27
CA ARG A 2 14.29 7.22 4.59
C ARG A 2 13.94 6.12 3.58
N ILE A 3 12.81 5.46 3.75
CA ILE A 3 12.39 4.31 2.93
C ILE A 3 11.09 4.66 2.21
N LEU A 4 11.08 4.52 0.89
CA LEU A 4 9.86 4.51 0.09
C LEU A 4 9.37 3.07 -0.04
N PHE A 5 8.23 2.76 0.57
CA PHE A 5 7.61 1.45 0.49
C PHE A 5 6.50 1.48 -0.57
N LEU A 6 6.68 0.72 -1.65
CA LEU A 6 5.68 0.61 -2.74
C LEU A 6 4.81 -0.60 -2.53
N SER A 7 3.49 -0.42 -2.58
CA SER A 7 2.53 -1.50 -2.39
C SER A 7 1.34 -1.37 -3.32
N ARG A 8 0.86 -2.50 -3.85
CA ARG A 8 -0.44 -2.53 -4.54
C ARG A 8 -1.61 -2.22 -3.59
N TRP A 9 -1.48 -2.52 -2.30
CA TRP A 9 -2.57 -2.48 -1.33
C TRP A 9 -2.28 -1.50 -0.19
N PHE A 10 -3.26 -0.66 0.13
CA PHE A 10 -3.30 0.04 1.40
C PHE A 10 -3.57 -0.97 2.55
N PRO A 11 -2.78 -0.96 3.64
CA PRO A 11 -2.77 -2.03 4.65
C PRO A 11 -3.98 -2.03 5.60
N TRP A 12 -4.79 -0.97 5.60
CA TRP A 12 -5.93 -0.84 6.52
C TRP A 12 -7.27 -0.74 5.78
N PRO A 13 -8.35 -1.36 6.27
CA PRO A 13 -8.37 -2.40 7.31
C PRO A 13 -7.67 -3.68 6.82
N THR A 14 -7.11 -4.48 7.74
CA THR A 14 -6.34 -5.70 7.44
C THR A 14 -7.25 -6.86 7.02
N SER A 15 -7.91 -6.73 5.87
CA SER A 15 -8.97 -7.63 5.41
C SER A 15 -8.48 -8.90 4.67
N ASN A 16 -7.18 -9.03 4.40
CA ASN A 16 -6.60 -10.22 3.76
C ASN A 16 -5.11 -10.36 4.13
N GLY A 17 -4.51 -11.51 3.74
CA GLY A 17 -3.11 -11.81 4.04
C GLY A 17 -2.10 -10.81 3.48
N SER A 18 -2.38 -10.19 2.31
CA SER A 18 -1.49 -9.17 1.74
C SER A 18 -1.47 -7.92 2.61
N LYS A 19 -2.65 -7.40 2.98
CA LYS A 19 -2.78 -6.24 3.86
C LYS A 19 -2.19 -6.50 5.25
N LEU A 20 -2.43 -7.70 5.80
CA LEU A 20 -1.90 -8.11 7.11
C LEU A 20 -0.37 -8.18 7.11
N ARG A 21 0.25 -8.69 6.03
CA ARG A 21 1.71 -8.70 5.87
C ARG A 21 2.28 -7.30 5.80
N ILE A 22 1.72 -6.43 4.95
CA ILE A 22 2.20 -5.05 4.79
C ILE A 22 2.07 -4.31 6.12
N TYR A 23 0.94 -4.44 6.81
CA TYR A 23 0.71 -3.81 8.11
C TYR A 23 1.76 -4.22 9.14
N ASN A 24 1.98 -5.53 9.34
CA ASN A 24 2.92 -6.02 10.34
C ASN A 24 4.38 -5.69 10.00
N LEU A 25 4.74 -5.73 8.71
CA LEU A 25 6.06 -5.32 8.27
C LEU A 25 6.29 -3.84 8.60
N LEU A 26 5.42 -2.94 8.13
CA LEU A 26 5.53 -1.51 8.38
C LEU A 26 5.57 -1.20 9.88
N ARG A 27 4.71 -1.85 10.68
CA ARG A 27 4.71 -1.72 12.14
C ARG A 27 6.06 -2.11 12.76
N GLY A 28 6.69 -3.19 12.29
CA GLY A 28 7.96 -3.67 12.82
C GLY A 28 9.15 -2.77 12.48
N ILE A 29 9.16 -2.14 11.31
CA ILE A 29 10.31 -1.35 10.84
C ILE A 29 10.16 0.17 11.04
N ALA A 30 8.94 0.68 11.25
CA ALA A 30 8.68 2.11 11.48
C ALA A 30 9.40 2.72 12.70
N PRO A 31 9.66 2.00 13.82
CA PRO A 31 10.41 2.57 14.95
C PRO A 31 11.85 2.94 14.59
N PHE A 32 12.45 2.26 13.61
CA PHE A 32 13.87 2.40 13.26
C PHE A 32 14.09 3.25 12.01
N HIS A 33 13.05 3.46 11.20
CA HIS A 33 13.14 4.09 9.89
C HIS A 33 11.98 5.04 9.64
N GLN A 34 12.25 6.14 8.94
CA GLN A 34 11.20 7.00 8.42
C GLN A 34 10.69 6.37 7.12
N ILE A 35 9.42 5.96 7.12
CA ILE A 35 8.82 5.23 5.99
C ILE A 35 7.73 6.08 5.36
N THR A 36 7.77 6.20 4.04
CA THR A 36 6.67 6.71 3.23
C THR A 36 6.05 5.52 2.50
N LEU A 37 4.78 5.22 2.76
CA LEU A 37 4.01 4.23 2.01
C LEU A 37 3.35 4.91 0.81
N LEU A 38 3.70 4.48 -0.39
CA LEU A 38 2.93 4.79 -1.60
C LEU A 38 2.15 3.54 -2.00
N SER A 39 0.82 3.65 -2.01
CA SER A 39 -0.05 2.54 -2.36
C SER A 39 -1.34 3.02 -3.00
N PHE A 40 -2.00 2.12 -3.72
CA PHE A 40 -3.35 2.38 -4.19
C PHE A 40 -4.32 2.27 -3.02
N ALA A 41 -4.96 3.39 -2.67
CA ALA A 41 -6.10 3.41 -1.78
C ALA A 41 -7.32 3.02 -2.62
N GLY A 42 -7.74 1.76 -2.49
CA GLY A 42 -8.84 1.21 -3.29
C GLY A 42 -10.08 2.11 -3.25
N ARG A 43 -10.30 2.85 -4.32
CA ARG A 43 -11.61 3.30 -4.76
C ARG A 43 -12.11 2.32 -5.84
N PRO A 44 -13.42 2.00 -5.86
CA PRO A 44 -14.02 1.03 -6.79
C PRO A 44 -14.06 1.50 -8.26
N ASP A 45 -13.60 2.71 -8.56
CA ASP A 45 -13.77 3.41 -9.83
C ASP A 45 -12.69 3.09 -10.88
N ALA A 46 -12.07 1.90 -10.80
CA ALA A 46 -11.33 1.37 -11.94
C ALA A 46 -12.34 1.00 -13.02
N ASN A 47 -12.66 1.95 -13.90
CA ASN A 47 -13.44 1.68 -15.10
C ASN A 47 -12.61 0.74 -15.99
N PRO A 48 -13.02 -0.53 -16.20
CA PRO A 48 -12.31 -1.43 -17.11
C PRO A 48 -12.30 -0.92 -18.55
N ASP A 49 -13.19 0.01 -18.90
CA ASP A 49 -13.29 0.66 -20.21
C ASP A 49 -12.54 2.00 -20.26
N ALA A 50 -11.75 2.36 -19.25
CA ALA A 50 -10.94 3.56 -19.31
C ALA A 50 -9.89 3.44 -20.43
N PRO A 51 -9.76 4.44 -21.32
CA PRO A 51 -8.77 4.39 -22.39
C PRO A 51 -7.36 4.35 -21.81
N GLU A 52 -6.49 3.55 -22.44
CA GLU A 52 -5.07 3.51 -22.10
C GLU A 52 -4.48 4.92 -22.23
N LEU A 53 -3.81 5.37 -21.16
CA LEU A 53 -3.04 6.62 -21.20
C LEU A 53 -1.82 6.38 -22.10
N ARG A 54 -1.79 7.04 -23.26
CA ARG A 54 -0.65 7.06 -24.19
C ARG A 54 0.42 8.05 -23.74
#